data_AF-A0A832GR61-F1
#
_entry.id   AF-A0A832GR61-F1
#
_cell.length_a   1.000
_cell.length_b   1.000
_cell.length_c   1.000
_cell.angle_alpha   90.00
_cell.angle_beta   90.00
_cell.angle_gamma   90.00
#
_symmetry.space_group_name_H-M   'P 1'
#
loop_
_entity.id
_entity.type
_entity.pdbx_description
1 polymer ?
#
loop_
_entity_poly.entity_id
_entity_poly.type
_entity_poly.pdbx_seq_one_letter_code
_entity_poly.pdbx_strand_id
1 'polypeptide(L)'
;MPENKKIDIEAELKGTTLKTYWYIFKVGKPVGVREIQRSLGLSSPSVALHHLEKLRQLGLLNKDEFGKYFLKEDVKIGVFRFFLKFGKLLLPRFLFYAVFFSSALTLYLIQAFMKGNPIDLFALTFSFAASIISWYETIKIWREKLI
;
A
#
# COMPACT_ATOMS: atom_id res chain seq x y z
N MET A 1 -11.13 -15.53 4.87
CA MET A 1 -11.72 -14.68 5.93
C MET A 1 -12.93 -13.96 5.35
N PRO A 2 -14.12 -14.01 5.97
CA PRO A 2 -15.35 -13.43 5.43
C PRO A 2 -15.27 -11.90 5.32
N GLU A 3 -15.99 -11.32 4.35
CA GLU A 3 -15.92 -9.89 4.00
C GLU A 3 -16.34 -8.96 5.14
N ASN A 4 -17.39 -9.33 5.89
CA ASN A 4 -17.85 -8.58 7.06
C ASN A 4 -16.76 -8.44 8.14
N LYS A 5 -15.92 -9.48 8.31
CA LYS A 5 -14.80 -9.46 9.26
C LYS A 5 -13.67 -8.53 8.82
N LYS A 6 -13.51 -8.25 7.51
CA LYS A 6 -12.51 -7.27 7.03
C LYS A 6 -12.93 -5.83 7.33
N ILE A 7 -14.22 -5.53 7.16
CA ILE A 7 -14.79 -4.19 7.43
C ILE A 7 -14.62 -3.83 8.91
N ASP A 8 -14.86 -4.79 9.81
CA ASP A 8 -14.71 -4.61 11.25
C ASP A 8 -13.24 -4.32 11.64
N ILE A 9 -12.28 -5.06 11.04
CA ILE A 9 -10.85 -4.81 11.30
C ILE A 9 -10.40 -3.44 10.77
N GLU A 10 -10.94 -2.97 9.64
CA GLU A 10 -10.66 -1.61 9.13
C GLU A 10 -11.17 -0.53 10.08
N ALA A 11 -12.35 -0.73 10.69
CA ALA A 11 -12.89 0.19 11.68
C ALA A 11 -12.03 0.22 12.97
N GLU A 12 -11.46 -0.91 13.36
CA GLU A 12 -10.61 -1.06 14.55
C GLU A 12 -9.16 -0.56 14.38
N LEU A 13 -8.65 -0.53 13.15
CA LEU A 13 -7.30 -0.08 12.78
C LEU A 13 -7.20 1.46 12.77
N LYS A 14 -7.15 2.06 13.95
CA LYS A 14 -6.99 3.53 14.10
C LYS A 14 -5.84 3.91 15.03
N GLY A 15 -5.38 5.15 14.91
CA GLY A 15 -4.39 5.76 15.80
C GLY A 15 -3.06 5.01 15.84
N THR A 16 -2.53 4.79 17.05
CA THR A 16 -1.22 4.16 17.28
C THR A 16 -1.15 2.70 16.79
N THR A 17 -2.27 1.98 16.82
CA THR A 17 -2.36 0.60 16.30
C THR A 17 -2.09 0.57 14.79
N LEU A 18 -2.68 1.51 14.04
CA LEU A 18 -2.43 1.66 12.60
C LEU A 18 -0.98 2.07 12.31
N LYS A 19 -0.42 3.02 13.08
CA LYS A 19 1.01 3.41 12.95
C LYS A 19 1.95 2.23 13.19
N THR A 20 1.62 1.38 14.16
CA THR A 20 2.35 0.15 14.47
C THR A 20 2.31 -0.83 13.31
N TYR A 21 1.11 -1.12 12.79
CA TYR A 21 0.94 -1.97 11.62
C TYR A 21 1.73 -1.46 10.41
N TRP A 22 1.65 -0.16 10.13
CA TRP A 22 2.35 0.50 9.02
C TRP A 22 3.87 0.40 9.14
N TYR A 23 4.41 0.55 10.35
CA TYR A 23 5.84 0.40 10.59
C TYR A 23 6.32 -1.02 10.26
N ILE A 24 5.62 -2.05 10.74
CA ILE A 24 5.98 -3.46 10.47
C ILE A 24 5.91 -3.76 8.98
N PHE A 25 4.86 -3.26 8.31
CA PHE A 25 4.72 -3.34 6.85
C PHE A 25 5.90 -2.72 6.10
N LYS A 26 6.32 -1.51 6.51
CA LYS A 26 7.45 -0.81 5.90
C LYS A 26 8.76 -1.57 6.10
N VAL A 27 9.02 -2.01 7.33
CA VAL A 27 10.24 -2.73 7.71
C VAL A 27 10.32 -4.09 7.00
N GLY A 28 9.22 -4.83 6.94
CA GLY A 28 9.12 -6.09 6.19
C GLY A 28 10.03 -7.22 6.71
N LYS A 29 10.41 -7.16 7.99
CA LYS A 29 11.09 -8.22 8.74
C LYS A 29 10.44 -8.34 10.12
N PRO A 30 10.64 -9.45 10.85
CA PRO A 30 10.17 -9.58 12.23
C PRO A 30 10.74 -8.48 13.13
N VAL A 31 9.87 -7.84 13.91
CA VAL A 31 10.23 -6.72 14.81
C VAL A 31 9.99 -7.05 16.28
N GLY A 32 10.83 -6.50 17.15
CA GLY A 32 10.67 -6.64 18.61
C GLY A 32 9.83 -5.54 19.26
N VAL A 33 9.35 -5.78 20.48
CA VAL A 33 8.59 -4.80 21.28
C VAL A 33 9.37 -3.50 21.48
N ARG A 34 10.65 -3.59 21.89
CA ARG A 34 11.51 -2.41 22.11
C ARG A 34 11.85 -1.68 20.82
N GLU A 35 11.90 -2.38 19.68
CA GLU A 35 12.14 -1.80 18.36
C GLU A 35 10.95 -0.92 17.94
N ILE A 36 9.72 -1.43 18.11
CA ILE A 36 8.49 -0.65 17.90
C ILE A 36 8.44 0.55 18.82
N GLN A 37 8.67 0.34 20.13
CA GLN A 37 8.62 1.40 21.12
C GLN A 37 9.54 2.58 20.77
N ARG A 38 10.79 2.30 20.41
CA ARG A 38 11.76 3.33 20.02
C ARG A 38 11.41 3.99 18.68
N SER A 39 11.00 3.20 17.70
CA SER A 39 10.78 3.72 16.34
C SER A 39 9.53 4.58 16.22
N LEU A 40 8.53 4.35 17.06
CA LEU A 40 7.28 5.11 17.09
C LEU A 40 7.21 6.10 18.26
N GLY A 41 8.26 6.20 19.08
CA GLY A 41 8.30 7.09 20.24
C GLY A 41 7.22 6.79 21.28
N LEU A 42 6.90 5.51 21.49
CA LEU A 42 5.87 5.12 22.46
C LEU A 42 6.38 5.28 23.90
N SER A 43 5.47 5.69 24.78
CA SER A 43 5.78 6.03 26.17
C SER A 43 6.38 4.87 26.98
N SER A 44 6.05 3.62 26.64
CA SER A 44 6.65 2.45 27.28
C SER A 44 6.65 1.20 26.40
N PRO A 45 7.50 0.20 26.69
CA PRO A 45 7.47 -1.10 26.01
C PRO A 45 6.11 -1.80 26.14
N SER A 46 5.40 -1.60 27.26
CA SER A 46 4.07 -2.19 27.48
C SER A 46 3.03 -1.61 26.53
N VAL A 47 3.10 -0.33 26.20
CA VAL A 47 2.22 0.30 25.19
C VAL A 47 2.49 -0.29 23.80
N ALA A 48 3.76 -0.49 23.45
CA ALA A 48 4.12 -1.15 22.19
C ALA A 48 3.57 -2.59 22.13
N LEU A 49 3.73 -3.36 23.21
CA LEU A 49 3.22 -4.72 23.31
C LEU A 49 1.69 -4.75 23.18
N HIS A 50 0.98 -3.81 23.80
CA HIS A 50 -0.48 -3.72 23.70
C HIS A 50 -0.93 -3.59 22.23
N HIS A 51 -0.33 -2.69 21.45
CA HIS A 51 -0.68 -2.54 20.04
C HIS A 51 -0.29 -3.75 19.18
N LEU A 52 0.88 -4.35 19.44
CA LEU A 52 1.31 -5.57 18.77
C LEU A 52 0.35 -6.74 19.01
N GLU A 53 -0.09 -6.90 20.26
CA GLU A 53 -1.00 -7.96 20.65
C GLU A 53 -2.40 -7.72 20.11
N LYS A 54 -2.89 -6.47 20.11
CA LYS A 54 -4.14 -6.10 19.45
C LYS A 54 -4.11 -6.48 17.95
N LEU A 55 -3.03 -6.13 17.24
CA LEU A 55 -2.87 -6.50 15.83
C LEU A 55 -2.81 -8.03 15.64
N ARG A 56 -2.19 -8.77 16.55
CA ARG A 56 -2.18 -10.25 16.54
C ARG A 56 -3.58 -10.82 16.75
N GLN A 57 -4.36 -10.28 17.69
CA GLN A 57 -5.75 -10.68 17.95
C GLN A 57 -6.67 -10.42 16.75
N LEU A 58 -6.45 -9.31 16.04
CA LEU A 58 -7.11 -9.00 14.76
C LEU A 58 -6.69 -9.92 13.60
N GLY A 59 -5.70 -10.80 13.82
CA GLY A 59 -5.19 -11.74 12.82
C GLY A 59 -4.27 -11.10 11.78
N LEU A 60 -3.76 -9.89 12.04
CA LEU A 60 -2.90 -9.12 11.14
C LEU A 60 -1.42 -9.50 11.27
N LEU A 61 -1.02 -9.94 12.46
CA LEU A 61 0.35 -10.32 12.77
C LEU A 61 0.43 -11.76 13.26
N ASN A 62 1.59 -12.37 13.03
CA ASN A 62 2.05 -13.57 13.69
C ASN A 62 3.22 -13.22 14.63
N LYS A 63 3.53 -14.13 15.55
CA LYS A 63 4.67 -14.03 16.47
C LYS A 63 5.59 -15.23 16.25
N ASP A 64 6.88 -14.98 16.11
CA ASP A 64 7.88 -16.04 15.95
C ASP A 64 8.29 -16.62 17.32
N GLU A 65 9.11 -17.68 17.27
CA GLU A 65 9.63 -18.38 18.46
C GLU A 65 10.52 -17.47 19.33
N PHE A 66 11.09 -16.41 18.76
CA PHE A 66 11.91 -15.41 19.45
C PHE A 66 11.10 -14.25 20.02
N GLY A 67 9.76 -14.32 19.91
CA GLY A 67 8.85 -13.31 20.41
C GLY A 67 8.79 -12.02 19.59
N LYS A 68 9.30 -12.03 18.35
CA LYS A 68 9.16 -10.93 17.39
C LYS A 68 7.89 -11.08 16.58
N TYR A 69 7.38 -9.96 16.10
CA TYR A 69 6.11 -9.86 15.39
C TYR A 69 6.34 -9.59 13.91
N PHE A 70 5.60 -10.27 13.03
CA PHE A 70 5.67 -10.11 11.58
C PHE A 70 4.28 -10.17 10.94
N LEU A 71 4.15 -9.60 9.74
CA LEU A 71 2.87 -9.58 9.02
C LEU A 71 2.44 -10.97 8.57
N LYS A 72 1.14 -11.25 8.70
CA LYS A 72 0.54 -12.42 8.09
C LYS A 72 0.38 -12.19 6.58
N GLU A 73 1.02 -13.03 5.76
CA GLU A 73 1.17 -12.83 4.30
C GLU A 73 -0.15 -12.63 3.55
N ASP A 74 -1.23 -13.28 4.00
CA ASP A 74 -2.55 -13.25 3.36
C ASP A 74 -3.46 -12.09 3.77
N VAL A 75 -3.02 -11.24 4.70
CA VAL A 75 -3.90 -10.26 5.36
C VAL A 75 -3.55 -8.84 4.94
N LYS A 76 -3.76 -8.54 3.65
CA LYS A 76 -3.71 -7.16 3.13
C LYS A 76 -5.07 -6.49 3.36
N ILE A 77 -5.22 -5.78 4.47
CA ILE A 77 -6.47 -5.04 4.80
C ILE A 77 -6.35 -3.57 4.39
N GLY A 78 -7.45 -2.93 3.97
CA GLY A 78 -7.52 -1.50 3.67
C GLY A 78 -6.67 -1.03 2.50
N VAL A 79 -6.18 0.22 2.59
CA VAL A 79 -5.39 0.89 1.53
C VAL A 79 -4.10 0.13 1.18
N PHE A 80 -3.60 -0.70 2.11
CA PHE A 80 -2.35 -1.48 1.96
C PHE A 80 -2.40 -2.51 0.83
N ARG A 81 -3.59 -3.01 0.44
CA ARG A 81 -3.73 -3.89 -0.74
C ARG A 81 -3.33 -3.19 -2.04
N PHE A 82 -3.41 -1.86 -2.05
CA PHE A 82 -3.05 -1.02 -3.18
C PHE A 82 -1.60 -0.56 -3.16
N PHE A 83 -0.75 -1.03 -2.23
CA PHE A 83 0.68 -0.73 -2.28
C PHE A 83 1.47 -1.97 -2.72
N LEU A 84 2.35 -1.79 -3.69
CA LEU A 84 3.35 -2.76 -4.10
C LEU A 84 4.70 -2.34 -3.50
N LYS A 85 5.41 -3.30 -2.90
CA LYS A 85 6.78 -3.09 -2.43
C LYS A 85 7.73 -3.37 -3.58
N PHE A 86 8.42 -2.35 -4.06
CA PHE A 86 9.44 -2.45 -5.09
C PHE A 86 10.80 -2.08 -4.48
N GLY A 87 11.54 -3.10 -4.02
CA GLY A 87 12.76 -2.91 -3.23
C GLY A 87 12.49 -2.17 -1.91
N LYS A 88 13.10 -0.98 -1.75
CA LYS A 88 12.91 -0.10 -0.58
C LYS A 88 11.71 0.86 -0.73
N LEU A 89 11.11 0.95 -1.91
CA LEU A 89 10.02 1.88 -2.22
C LEU A 89 8.65 1.20 -2.08
N LEU A 90 7.68 1.93 -1.53
CA LEU A 90 6.27 1.54 -1.47
C LEU A 90 5.52 2.38 -2.50
N LEU A 91 5.15 1.77 -3.61
CA LEU A 91 4.47 2.44 -4.72
C LEU A 91 2.98 2.08 -4.71
N PRO A 92 2.07 3.06 -4.90
CA PRO A 92 0.69 2.74 -5.22
C PRO A 92 0.66 1.82 -6.45
N ARG A 93 -0.11 0.74 -6.40
CA ARG A 93 -0.27 -0.23 -7.49
C ARG A 93 -0.70 0.48 -8.78
N PHE A 94 -1.53 1.51 -8.66
CA PHE A 94 -1.98 2.32 -9.78
C PHE A 94 -0.89 3.20 -10.40
N LEU A 95 0.22 3.46 -9.70
CA LEU A 95 1.36 4.18 -10.29
C LEU A 95 1.96 3.38 -11.44
N PHE A 96 2.02 2.05 -11.32
CA PHE A 96 2.50 1.19 -12.39
C PHE A 96 1.62 1.32 -13.63
N TYR A 97 0.30 1.30 -13.47
CA TYR A 97 -0.65 1.52 -14.56
C TYR A 97 -0.54 2.93 -15.15
N ALA A 98 -0.40 3.95 -14.30
CA ALA A 98 -0.28 5.34 -14.71
C ALA A 98 0.97 5.57 -15.58
N VAL A 99 2.11 5.00 -15.18
CA VAL A 99 3.36 5.06 -15.96
C VAL A 99 3.25 4.24 -17.24
N PHE A 100 2.64 3.04 -17.19
CA PHE A 100 2.45 2.21 -18.36
C PHE A 100 1.57 2.89 -19.42
N PHE A 101 0.37 3.35 -19.04
CA PHE A 101 -0.54 3.98 -19.99
C PHE A 101 -0.02 5.33 -20.50
N SER A 102 0.65 6.12 -19.66
CA SER A 102 1.26 7.37 -20.11
C SER A 102 2.42 7.12 -21.07
N SER A 103 3.33 6.19 -20.77
CA SER A 103 4.43 5.83 -21.68
C SER A 103 3.94 5.21 -22.99
N ALA A 104 2.95 4.32 -22.94
CA ALA A 104 2.32 3.74 -24.13
C ALA A 104 1.68 4.82 -25.01
N LEU A 105 0.93 5.75 -24.41
CA LEU A 105 0.32 6.88 -25.13
C LEU A 105 1.40 7.79 -25.76
N THR A 106 2.46 8.12 -25.03
CA THR A 106 3.56 8.94 -25.55
C THR A 106 4.26 8.25 -26.73
N LEU A 107 4.60 6.96 -26.59
CA LEU A 107 5.23 6.19 -27.67
C LEU A 107 4.32 6.08 -28.89
N TYR A 108 3.02 5.88 -28.68
CA TYR A 108 2.02 5.87 -29.75
C TYR A 108 1.98 7.20 -30.52
N LEU A 109 1.91 8.32 -29.81
CA LEU A 109 1.90 9.65 -30.43
C LEU A 109 3.20 9.97 -31.17
N ILE A 110 4.35 9.62 -30.61
CA ILE A 110 5.66 9.76 -31.27
C ILE A 110 5.69 8.94 -32.56
N GLN A 111 5.24 7.68 -32.51
CA GLN A 111 5.23 6.82 -33.69
C GLN A 111 4.26 7.34 -34.76
N ALA A 112 3.07 7.79 -34.38
CA ALA A 112 2.09 8.37 -35.30
C ALA A 112 2.66 9.62 -35.98
N PHE A 113 3.31 10.50 -35.22
CA PHE A 113 3.96 11.71 -35.73
C PHE A 113 5.12 11.38 -36.67
N MET A 114 6.03 10.48 -36.28
CA MET A 114 7.21 10.12 -37.09
C MET A 114 6.84 9.41 -38.41
N LYS A 115 5.80 8.57 -38.40
CA LYS A 115 5.38 7.80 -39.58
C LYS A 115 4.31 8.53 -40.41
N GLY A 116 3.78 9.66 -39.93
CA GLY A 116 2.65 10.33 -40.56
C GLY A 116 1.36 9.51 -40.57
N ASN A 117 1.24 8.53 -39.66
CA ASN A 117 0.07 7.67 -39.60
C ASN A 117 -1.13 8.45 -39.01
N PRO A 118 -2.35 8.21 -39.51
CA PRO A 118 -3.54 8.76 -38.88
C PRO A 118 -3.65 8.27 -37.43
N ILE A 119 -4.07 9.16 -36.55
CA ILE A 119 -4.30 8.83 -35.14
C ILE A 119 -5.61 8.04 -35.05
N ASP A 120 -5.50 6.77 -34.66
CA ASP A 120 -6.62 5.96 -34.20
C ASP A 120 -7.26 6.59 -32.96
N LEU A 121 -8.53 6.97 -33.11
CA LEU A 121 -9.33 7.63 -32.10
C LEU A 121 -9.62 6.73 -30.89
N PHE A 122 -9.79 5.42 -31.10
CA PHE A 122 -9.99 4.47 -30.01
C PHE A 122 -8.72 4.31 -29.19
N ALA A 123 -7.57 4.13 -29.86
CA ALA A 123 -6.28 4.03 -29.17
C ALA A 123 -5.99 5.29 -28.33
N LEU A 124 -6.27 6.47 -28.88
CA LEU A 124 -6.10 7.74 -28.17
C LEU A 124 -7.03 7.85 -26.95
N THR A 125 -8.34 7.66 -27.14
CA THR A 125 -9.34 7.87 -26.10
C THR A 125 -9.19 6.88 -24.93
N PHE A 126 -9.01 5.59 -25.22
CA PHE A 126 -8.84 4.59 -24.18
C PHE A 126 -7.53 4.76 -23.41
N SER A 127 -6.41 5.02 -24.09
CA SER A 127 -5.12 5.22 -23.42
C SER A 127 -5.11 6.49 -22.58
N PHE A 128 -5.72 7.57 -23.07
CA PHE A 128 -5.86 8.82 -22.34
C PHE A 128 -6.75 8.66 -21.09
N ALA A 129 -7.93 8.06 -21.24
CA ALA A 129 -8.82 7.78 -20.12
C ALA A 129 -8.18 6.87 -19.08
N ALA A 130 -7.53 5.79 -19.51
CA ALA A 130 -6.82 4.86 -18.62
C ALA A 130 -5.68 5.55 -17.86
N SER A 131 -4.93 6.43 -18.53
CA SER A 131 -3.88 7.24 -17.90
C SER A 131 -4.47 8.18 -16.84
N ILE A 132 -5.53 8.93 -17.15
CA ILE A 132 -6.19 9.84 -16.21
C ILE A 132 -6.70 9.10 -14.98
N ILE A 133 -7.44 7.99 -15.17
CA ILE A 133 -8.01 7.21 -14.06
C ILE A 133 -6.89 6.66 -13.18
N SER A 134 -5.82 6.14 -13.79
CA SER A 134 -4.70 5.59 -13.04
C SER A 134 -3.94 6.64 -12.25
N TRP A 135 -3.73 7.84 -12.81
CA TRP A 135 -3.12 8.96 -12.08
C TRP A 135 -4.02 9.46 -10.95
N TYR A 136 -5.32 9.57 -11.19
CA TYR A 136 -6.29 9.95 -10.17
C TYR A 136 -6.25 8.99 -8.98
N GLU A 137 -6.35 7.68 -9.21
CA GLU A 137 -6.27 6.68 -8.14
C GLU A 137 -4.91 6.71 -7.43
N THR A 138 -3.82 6.91 -8.17
CA THR A 138 -2.48 7.06 -7.60
C THR A 138 -2.41 8.24 -6.62
N ILE A 139 -2.91 9.40 -7.03
CA ILE A 139 -2.91 10.63 -6.20
C ILE A 139 -3.83 10.44 -4.99
N LYS A 140 -5.01 9.86 -5.17
CA LYS A 140 -5.97 9.58 -4.09
C LYS A 140 -5.33 8.69 -3.02
N ILE A 141 -4.73 7.57 -3.40
CA ILE A 141 -4.04 6.66 -2.49
C ILE A 141 -2.86 7.34 -1.79
N TRP A 142 -2.13 8.20 -2.49
CA TRP A 142 -1.02 8.94 -1.88
C TRP A 142 -1.50 9.98 -0.86
N ARG A 143 -2.63 10.64 -1.11
CA ARG A 143 -3.25 11.58 -0.14
C ARG A 143 -3.79 10.86 1.08
N GLU A 144 -4.39 9.68 0.92
CA GLU A 144 -4.82 8.82 2.03
C GLU A 144 -3.65 8.33 2.90
N LYS A 145 -2.41 8.32 2.38
CA LYS A 145 -1.19 8.02 3.15
C LYS A 145 -0.71 9.20 4.02
N LEU A 146 -1.15 10.44 3.74
CA LEU A 146 -0.69 11.67 4.40
C LEU A 146 -1.64 12.18 5.50
N ILE A 147 -2.71 11.43 5.81
CA ILE A 147 -3.67 11.70 6.89
C ILE A 147 -3.59 10.54 7.89
#